data_AF-A0A3N3DN62-F1
#
_entry.id   AF-A0A3N3DN62-F1
#
_cell.length_a   1.000
_cell.length_b   1.000
_cell.length_c   1.000
_cell.angle_alpha   90.00
_cell.angle_beta   90.00
_cell.angle_gamma   90.00
#
_symmetry.space_group_name_H-M   'P 1'
#
loop_
_entity.id
_entity.type
_entity.pdbx_description
1 polymer ?
#
loop_
_entity_poly.entity_id
_entity_poly.type
_entity_poly.pdbx_seq_one_letter_code
_entity_poly.pdbx_strand_id
1 'polypeptide(L)'
;IVSGDISNWVAEDTKYVYYLVIISGCATVFVKFFNNICVNLQQSKRVSLALVFNTLSSHPLSIFYVLFVSHNVAGRFIGVLCGSIFQLYILLGYSKNIIKFKFRREINVVMLKETLYLALPTISSTILIMLLSYADRLFLKEFSGDTSVGLYGLALIIGKLITIVFEATSKAIFPAVMVKLTENYTLGMKKIESLTVKYYALIFITVVIVISISPFITMLISNENYASTNEVIPFVVIGIAMGGMYKFPSVVLSYHK
;
A
#
# COMPACT_ATOMS: atom_id res chain seq x y z
N ILE A 1 1.14 -2.70 -31.30
CA ILE A 1 2.60 -2.55 -31.41
C ILE A 1 3.18 -2.35 -30.02
N VAL A 2 2.90 -1.22 -29.35
CA VAL A 2 3.33 -0.96 -27.95
C VAL A 2 2.92 -2.05 -26.94
N SER A 3 1.73 -2.64 -27.07
CA SER A 3 1.29 -3.73 -26.18
C SER A 3 1.98 -5.07 -26.40
N GLY A 4 2.56 -5.30 -27.59
CA GLY A 4 3.29 -6.54 -27.91
C GLY A 4 4.71 -6.54 -27.37
N ASP A 5 5.40 -5.40 -27.49
CA ASP A 5 6.77 -5.26 -27.00
C ASP A 5 6.80 -5.27 -25.46
N ILE A 6 5.82 -4.64 -24.80
CA ILE A 6 5.72 -4.62 -23.34
C ILE A 6 5.22 -5.96 -22.78
N SER A 7 4.32 -6.69 -23.48
CA SER A 7 3.85 -7.99 -22.98
C SER A 7 4.97 -9.02 -22.90
N ASN A 8 5.91 -8.97 -23.84
CA ASN A 8 7.04 -9.91 -23.90
C ASN A 8 8.07 -9.67 -22.78
N TRP A 9 8.05 -8.51 -22.10
CA TRP A 9 8.88 -8.27 -20.92
C TRP A 9 8.43 -9.07 -19.69
N VAL A 10 7.18 -9.53 -19.65
CA VAL A 10 6.62 -10.28 -18.51
C VAL A 10 6.63 -11.78 -18.79
N ALA A 11 6.22 -12.21 -19.99
CA ALA A 11 6.38 -13.57 -20.51
C ALA A 11 5.97 -13.62 -22.00
N GLU A 12 6.66 -14.43 -22.80
CA GLU A 12 6.29 -14.66 -24.21
C GLU A 12 4.82 -15.12 -24.33
N ASP A 13 4.09 -14.57 -25.31
CA ASP A 13 2.68 -14.87 -25.64
C ASP A 13 1.60 -14.55 -24.58
N THR A 14 1.89 -13.71 -23.59
CA THR A 14 0.94 -13.36 -22.51
C THR A 14 0.15 -12.06 -22.71
N LYS A 15 -0.28 -11.75 -23.93
CA LYS A 15 -1.06 -10.52 -24.22
C LYS A 15 -2.33 -10.37 -23.38
N TYR A 16 -3.03 -11.47 -23.11
CA TYR A 16 -4.25 -11.47 -22.30
C TYR A 16 -3.99 -11.12 -20.82
N VAL A 17 -2.82 -11.50 -20.28
CA VAL A 17 -2.41 -11.16 -18.91
C VAL A 17 -2.25 -9.65 -18.77
N TYR A 18 -1.65 -9.00 -19.77
CA TYR A 18 -1.49 -7.55 -19.78
C TYR A 18 -2.83 -6.80 -19.75
N TYR A 19 -3.82 -7.23 -20.55
CA TYR A 19 -5.16 -6.65 -20.49
C TYR A 19 -5.82 -6.87 -19.13
N LEU A 20 -5.70 -8.06 -18.53
CA LEU A 20 -6.21 -8.34 -17.18
C LEU A 20 -5.58 -7.43 -16.11
N VAL A 21 -4.28 -7.17 -16.21
CA VAL A 21 -3.57 -6.24 -15.32
C VAL A 21 -4.14 -4.82 -15.45
N ILE A 22 -4.36 -4.33 -16.67
CA ILE A 22 -4.93 -3.00 -16.89
C ILE A 22 -6.36 -2.92 -16.35
N ILE A 23 -7.22 -3.91 -16.64
CA ILE A 23 -8.61 -3.91 -16.21
C ILE A 23 -8.70 -3.98 -14.68
N SER A 24 -7.92 -4.85 -14.04
CA SER A 24 -7.85 -4.94 -12.59
C SER A 24 -7.32 -3.64 -11.96
N GLY A 25 -6.29 -3.04 -12.56
CA GLY A 25 -5.78 -1.72 -12.19
C GLY A 25 -6.86 -0.65 -12.22
N CYS A 26 -7.59 -0.51 -13.34
CA CYS A 26 -8.71 0.41 -13.47
C CYS A 26 -9.80 0.17 -12.41
N ALA A 27 -10.17 -1.10 -12.15
CA ALA A 27 -11.14 -1.44 -11.12
C ALA A 27 -10.68 -0.96 -9.73
N THR A 28 -9.39 -1.14 -9.40
CA THR A 28 -8.85 -0.68 -8.11
C THR A 28 -8.85 0.85 -7.97
N VAL A 29 -8.71 1.61 -9.06
CA VAL A 29 -8.82 3.07 -9.05
C VAL A 29 -10.22 3.50 -8.64
N PHE A 30 -11.26 2.92 -9.23
CA PHE A 30 -12.65 3.21 -8.86
C PHE A 30 -12.95 2.82 -7.41
N VAL A 31 -12.48 1.64 -6.98
CA VAL A 31 -12.61 1.21 -5.59
C VAL A 31 -11.97 2.23 -4.64
N LYS A 32 -10.74 2.67 -4.90
CA LYS A 32 -10.05 3.68 -4.07
C LYS A 32 -10.80 5.00 -4.05
N PHE A 33 -11.33 5.45 -5.19
CA PHE A 33 -12.13 6.66 -5.28
C PHE A 33 -13.35 6.61 -4.35
N PHE A 34 -14.18 5.56 -4.46
CA PHE A 34 -15.36 5.41 -3.60
C PHE A 34 -15.00 5.17 -2.13
N ASN A 35 -13.93 4.42 -1.87
CA ASN A 35 -13.44 4.22 -0.51
C ASN A 35 -13.06 5.55 0.15
N ASN A 36 -12.28 6.40 -0.54
CA ASN A 36 -11.91 7.73 -0.04
C ASN A 36 -13.12 8.62 0.23
N ILE A 37 -14.17 8.57 -0.60
CA ILE A 37 -15.40 9.31 -0.31
C ILE A 37 -16.06 8.79 0.99
N CYS A 38 -16.19 7.48 1.15
CA CYS A 38 -16.75 6.89 2.38
C CYS A 38 -15.91 7.21 3.63
N VAL A 39 -14.58 7.24 3.51
CA VAL A 39 -13.68 7.67 4.59
C VAL A 39 -13.91 9.14 4.95
N ASN A 40 -14.00 10.03 3.95
CA ASN A 40 -14.27 11.45 4.17
C ASN A 40 -15.66 11.70 4.77
N LEU A 41 -16.64 10.84 4.47
CA LEU A 41 -17.97 10.83 5.10
C LEU A 41 -18.01 10.09 6.46
N GLN A 42 -16.85 9.71 7.02
CA GLN A 42 -16.68 9.02 8.30
C GLN A 42 -17.43 7.67 8.41
N GLN A 43 -17.57 6.94 7.30
CA GLN A 43 -18.29 5.66 7.24
C GLN A 43 -17.37 4.46 7.49
N SER A 44 -16.61 4.48 8.59
CA SER A 44 -15.58 3.49 8.89
C SER A 44 -16.11 2.05 8.86
N LYS A 45 -17.31 1.78 9.40
CA LYS A 45 -17.94 0.45 9.37
C LYS A 45 -18.08 -0.12 7.96
N ARG A 46 -18.45 0.71 6.99
CA ARG A 46 -18.67 0.29 5.59
C ARG A 46 -17.37 0.02 4.89
N VAL A 47 -16.39 0.91 5.09
CA VAL A 47 -15.05 0.73 4.55
C VAL A 47 -14.45 -0.58 5.07
N SER A 48 -14.59 -0.86 6.37
CA SER A 48 -14.15 -2.11 6.98
C SER A 48 -14.87 -3.32 6.39
N LEU A 49 -16.21 -3.31 6.28
CA LEU A 49 -16.96 -4.41 5.66
C LEU A 49 -16.51 -4.67 4.22
N ALA A 50 -16.41 -3.61 3.41
CA ALA A 50 -15.99 -3.71 2.01
C ALA A 50 -14.56 -4.28 1.89
N LEU A 51 -13.64 -3.91 2.79
CA LEU A 51 -12.29 -4.45 2.84
C LEU A 51 -12.24 -5.93 3.25
N VAL A 52 -13.06 -6.34 4.22
CA VAL A 52 -13.16 -7.75 4.64
C VAL A 52 -13.65 -8.60 3.48
N PHE A 53 -14.73 -8.19 2.81
CA PHE A 53 -15.24 -8.90 1.64
C PHE A 53 -14.24 -8.91 0.48
N ASN A 54 -13.53 -7.81 0.20
CA ASN A 54 -12.47 -7.81 -0.81
C ASN A 54 -11.44 -8.91 -0.50
N THR A 55 -10.94 -8.96 0.73
CA THR A 55 -9.88 -9.88 1.14
C THR A 55 -10.35 -11.33 1.06
N LEU A 56 -11.56 -11.61 1.55
CA LEU A 56 -12.17 -12.94 1.53
C LEU A 56 -12.55 -13.41 0.12
N SER A 57 -12.81 -12.52 -0.82
CA SER A 57 -13.05 -12.90 -2.21
C SER A 57 -11.74 -13.01 -3.00
N SER A 58 -10.84 -12.04 -2.86
CA SER A 58 -9.67 -11.93 -3.74
C SER A 58 -8.64 -13.02 -3.52
N HIS A 59 -8.29 -13.33 -2.26
CA HIS A 59 -7.24 -14.31 -1.96
C HIS A 59 -7.68 -15.75 -2.25
N PRO A 60 -8.85 -16.23 -1.80
CA PRO A 60 -9.29 -17.59 -2.09
C PRO A 60 -9.52 -17.82 -3.59
N LEU A 61 -10.10 -16.85 -4.30
CA LEU A 61 -10.25 -16.97 -5.77
C LEU A 61 -8.89 -16.98 -6.45
N SER A 62 -7.93 -16.14 -6.01
CA SER A 62 -6.56 -16.19 -6.55
C SER A 62 -5.96 -17.59 -6.40
N ILE A 63 -6.05 -18.17 -5.19
CA ILE A 63 -5.53 -19.50 -4.90
C ILE A 63 -6.22 -20.56 -5.77
N PHE A 64 -7.55 -20.49 -5.88
CA PHE A 64 -8.33 -21.42 -6.69
C PHE A 64 -7.91 -21.39 -8.17
N TYR A 65 -7.81 -20.21 -8.77
CA TYR A 65 -7.41 -20.09 -10.19
C TYR A 65 -5.97 -20.52 -10.44
N VAL A 66 -5.06 -20.24 -9.51
CA VAL A 66 -3.65 -20.64 -9.62
C VAL A 66 -3.50 -22.17 -9.52
N LEU A 67 -4.19 -22.82 -8.57
CA LEU A 67 -4.02 -24.25 -8.32
C LEU A 67 -4.81 -25.14 -9.29
N PHE A 68 -6.03 -24.77 -9.66
CA PHE A 68 -6.95 -25.67 -10.36
C PHE A 68 -7.14 -25.35 -11.84
N VAL A 69 -6.84 -24.12 -12.28
CA VAL A 69 -7.22 -23.64 -13.61
C VAL A 69 -6.00 -23.36 -14.50
N SER A 70 -4.77 -23.72 -14.08
CA SER A 70 -3.50 -23.53 -14.83
C SER A 70 -3.17 -22.10 -15.29
N HIS A 71 -3.91 -21.10 -14.79
CA HIS A 71 -3.68 -19.69 -15.08
C HIS A 71 -2.65 -19.12 -14.10
N ASN A 72 -1.36 -19.51 -14.21
CA ASN A 72 -0.27 -19.14 -13.30
C ASN A 72 -0.36 -17.69 -12.77
N VAL A 73 0.02 -16.71 -13.59
CA VAL A 73 0.02 -15.29 -13.19
C VAL A 73 -1.38 -14.68 -13.34
N ALA A 74 -2.13 -15.08 -14.37
CA ALA A 74 -3.45 -14.54 -14.66
C ALA A 74 -4.46 -14.81 -13.54
N GLY A 75 -4.40 -15.96 -12.89
CA GLY A 75 -5.29 -16.35 -11.79
C GLY A 75 -5.22 -15.40 -10.60
N ARG A 76 -4.02 -14.87 -10.31
CA ARG A 76 -3.84 -13.82 -9.28
C ARG A 76 -4.59 -12.54 -9.63
N PHE A 77 -4.47 -12.07 -10.88
CA PHE A 77 -5.15 -10.85 -11.32
C PHE A 77 -6.66 -11.02 -11.44
N ILE A 78 -7.15 -12.19 -11.85
CA ILE A 78 -8.58 -12.53 -11.85
C ILE A 78 -9.13 -12.47 -10.43
N GLY A 79 -8.46 -13.08 -9.45
CA GLY A 79 -8.87 -13.00 -8.04
C GLY A 79 -8.94 -11.55 -7.52
N VAL A 80 -7.91 -10.75 -7.80
CA VAL A 80 -7.89 -9.32 -7.45
C VAL A 80 -9.05 -8.54 -8.10
N LEU A 81 -9.33 -8.81 -9.38
CA LEU A 81 -10.43 -8.18 -10.11
C LEU A 81 -11.79 -8.54 -9.49
N CYS A 82 -12.03 -9.82 -9.20
CA CYS A 82 -13.26 -10.26 -8.53
C CYS A 82 -13.43 -9.57 -7.17
N GLY A 83 -12.39 -9.57 -6.32
CA GLY A 83 -12.45 -8.89 -5.02
C GLY A 83 -12.71 -7.39 -5.13
N SER A 84 -12.12 -6.74 -6.15
CA SER A 84 -12.35 -5.32 -6.42
C SER A 84 -13.79 -5.04 -6.85
N ILE A 85 -14.39 -5.91 -7.66
CA ILE A 85 -15.80 -5.80 -8.07
C ILE A 85 -16.74 -5.96 -6.86
N PHE A 86 -16.49 -6.96 -6.00
CA PHE A 86 -17.26 -7.14 -4.76
C PHE A 86 -17.15 -5.93 -3.83
N GLN A 87 -15.94 -5.39 -3.66
CA GLN A 87 -15.73 -4.19 -2.85
C GLN A 87 -16.50 -2.99 -3.42
N LEU A 88 -16.41 -2.78 -4.73
CA LEU A 88 -17.11 -1.70 -5.41
C LEU A 88 -18.62 -1.83 -5.27
N TYR A 89 -19.16 -3.05 -5.38
CA TYR A 89 -20.58 -3.32 -5.19
C TYR A 89 -21.07 -2.90 -3.79
N ILE A 90 -20.35 -3.26 -2.73
CA ILE A 90 -20.68 -2.88 -1.34
C ILE A 90 -20.63 -1.35 -1.16
N LEU A 91 -19.57 -0.71 -1.67
CA LEU A 91 -19.39 0.74 -1.57
C LEU A 91 -20.50 1.50 -2.32
N LEU A 92 -20.88 1.05 -3.52
CA LEU A 92 -21.93 1.67 -4.33
C LEU A 92 -23.33 1.44 -3.78
N GLY A 93 -23.64 0.21 -3.33
CA GLY A 93 -24.97 -0.16 -2.84
C GLY A 93 -25.45 0.72 -1.67
N TYR A 94 -24.53 1.09 -0.79
CA TYR A 94 -24.82 1.95 0.37
C TYR A 94 -24.59 3.45 0.12
N SER A 95 -23.90 3.79 -0.96
CA SER A 95 -23.62 5.15 -1.39
C SER A 95 -24.82 5.80 -2.08
N LYS A 96 -25.70 5.03 -2.76
CA LYS A 96 -26.90 5.56 -3.44
C LYS A 96 -27.81 6.43 -2.55
N ASN A 97 -27.85 6.16 -1.24
CA ASN A 97 -28.68 6.91 -0.29
C ASN A 97 -28.04 8.21 0.21
N ILE A 98 -26.74 8.41 -0.01
CA ILE A 98 -25.95 9.51 0.58
C ILE A 98 -25.30 10.36 -0.51
N ILE A 99 -24.67 9.70 -1.48
CA ILE A 99 -24.14 10.32 -2.69
C ILE A 99 -25.25 10.30 -3.74
N LYS A 100 -26.05 11.37 -3.78
CA LYS A 100 -26.92 11.64 -4.92
C LYS A 100 -26.03 12.03 -6.10
N PHE A 101 -25.57 11.03 -6.86
CA PHE A 101 -24.74 11.24 -8.04
C PHE A 101 -25.58 11.95 -9.11
N LYS A 102 -25.63 13.28 -9.03
CA LYS A 102 -26.20 14.13 -10.07
C LYS A 102 -25.08 14.39 -11.05
N PHE A 103 -25.09 13.66 -12.16
CA PHE A 103 -24.19 13.94 -13.28
C PHE A 103 -24.49 15.37 -13.78
N ARG A 104 -23.64 16.32 -13.40
CA ARG A 104 -23.69 17.68 -13.93
C ARG A 104 -22.79 17.70 -15.16
N ARG A 105 -23.34 18.14 -16.28
CA ARG A 105 -22.62 18.26 -17.56
C ARG A 105 -21.63 19.43 -17.54
N GLU A 106 -21.81 20.36 -16.62
CA GLU A 106 -20.94 21.51 -16.42
C GLU A 106 -19.78 21.14 -15.50
N ILE A 107 -18.57 21.23 -16.04
CA ILE A 107 -17.33 21.07 -15.28
C ILE A 107 -17.02 22.42 -14.64
N ASN A 108 -16.97 22.46 -13.31
CA ASN A 108 -16.49 23.64 -12.60
C ASN A 108 -14.96 23.70 -12.75
N VAL A 109 -14.48 24.57 -13.66
CA VAL A 109 -13.05 24.75 -13.95
C VAL A 109 -12.27 25.21 -12.73
N VAL A 110 -12.88 26.01 -11.84
CA VAL A 110 -12.25 26.47 -10.58
C VAL A 110 -11.96 25.27 -9.68
N MET A 111 -12.98 24.44 -9.44
CA MET A 111 -12.84 23.22 -8.63
C MET A 111 -11.85 22.22 -9.25
N LEU A 112 -11.84 22.08 -10.58
CA LEU A 112 -10.87 21.24 -11.28
C LEU A 112 -9.44 21.74 -11.06
N LYS A 113 -9.20 23.05 -11.17
CA LYS A 113 -7.89 23.66 -10.96
C LYS A 113 -7.39 23.45 -9.53
N GLU A 114 -8.26 23.68 -8.53
CA GLU A 114 -7.94 23.43 -7.12
C GLU A 114 -7.62 21.94 -6.86
N THR A 115 -8.44 21.05 -7.43
CA THR A 115 -8.22 19.60 -7.31
C THR A 115 -6.90 19.18 -7.93
N LEU A 116 -6.55 19.71 -9.12
CA LEU A 116 -5.27 19.42 -9.78
C LEU A 116 -4.09 19.98 -9.00
N TYR A 117 -4.21 21.16 -8.40
CA TYR A 117 -3.15 21.74 -7.57
C TYR A 117 -2.83 20.86 -6.35
N LEU A 118 -3.84 20.25 -5.74
CA LEU A 118 -3.67 19.29 -4.64
C LEU A 118 -3.21 17.90 -5.13
N ALA A 119 -3.74 17.44 -6.26
CA ALA A 119 -3.49 16.10 -6.78
C ALA A 119 -2.11 15.96 -7.44
N LEU A 120 -1.65 16.96 -8.20
CA LEU A 120 -0.40 16.87 -8.98
C LEU A 120 0.83 16.58 -8.10
N PRO A 121 1.12 17.32 -7.01
CA PRO A 121 2.25 17.01 -6.13
C PRO A 121 2.14 15.61 -5.50
N THR A 122 0.93 15.20 -5.16
CA THR A 122 0.65 13.89 -4.56
C THR A 122 0.88 12.75 -5.56
N ILE A 123 0.46 12.94 -6.81
CA ILE A 123 0.70 11.98 -7.91
C ILE A 123 2.21 11.88 -8.18
N SER A 124 2.89 13.02 -8.32
CA SER A 124 4.34 13.05 -8.57
C SER A 124 5.12 12.36 -7.47
N SER A 125 4.84 12.67 -6.19
CA SER A 125 5.51 12.01 -5.06
C SER A 125 5.21 10.51 -5.01
N THR A 126 3.97 10.09 -5.31
CA THR A 126 3.61 8.65 -5.35
C THR A 126 4.36 7.90 -6.45
N ILE A 127 4.49 8.49 -7.65
CA ILE A 127 5.25 7.91 -8.75
C ILE A 127 6.73 7.78 -8.38
N LEU A 128 7.31 8.82 -7.78
CA LEU A 128 8.71 8.78 -7.33
C LEU A 128 8.95 7.70 -6.28
N ILE A 129 8.08 7.59 -5.28
CA ILE A 129 8.15 6.52 -4.27
C ILE A 129 8.04 5.14 -4.93
N MET A 130 7.12 4.98 -5.89
CA MET A 130 6.95 3.73 -6.61
C MET A 130 8.22 3.38 -7.41
N LEU A 131 8.75 4.30 -8.21
CA LEU A 131 9.98 4.10 -8.99
C LEU A 131 11.15 3.72 -8.08
N LEU A 132 11.33 4.44 -6.98
CA LEU A 132 12.40 4.15 -6.02
C LEU A 132 12.24 2.75 -5.41
N SER A 133 11.00 2.33 -5.12
CA SER A 133 10.73 0.99 -4.58
C SER A 133 10.99 -0.17 -5.57
N TYR A 134 11.01 0.12 -6.87
CA TYR A 134 11.38 -0.85 -7.90
C TYR A 134 12.84 -0.74 -8.33
N ALA A 135 13.47 0.42 -8.13
CA ALA A 135 14.85 0.67 -8.51
C ALA A 135 15.80 -0.38 -7.92
N ASP A 136 15.67 -0.67 -6.62
CA ASP A 136 16.48 -1.71 -5.94
C ASP A 136 16.40 -3.07 -6.66
N ARG A 137 15.20 -3.46 -7.11
CA ARG A 137 14.98 -4.75 -7.79
C ARG A 137 15.55 -4.77 -9.19
N LEU A 138 15.49 -3.63 -9.90
CA LEU A 138 16.11 -3.50 -11.22
C LEU A 138 17.63 -3.63 -11.10
N PHE A 139 18.25 -2.92 -10.13
CA PHE A 139 19.69 -3.04 -9.88
C PHE A 139 20.08 -4.46 -9.48
N LEU A 140 19.36 -5.09 -8.55
CA LEU A 140 19.63 -6.48 -8.14
C LEU A 140 19.51 -7.46 -9.31
N LYS A 141 18.54 -7.25 -10.21
CA LYS A 141 18.36 -8.09 -11.39
C LYS A 141 19.58 -8.01 -12.31
N GLU A 142 20.03 -6.79 -12.62
CA GLU A 142 21.16 -6.56 -13.53
C GLU A 142 22.50 -7.02 -12.94
N PHE A 143 22.74 -6.79 -11.63
CA PHE A 143 24.03 -7.10 -11.01
C PHE A 143 24.13 -8.50 -10.40
N SER A 144 23.01 -9.10 -9.99
CA SER A 144 23.01 -10.32 -9.16
C SER A 144 21.99 -11.37 -9.61
N GLY A 145 21.27 -11.13 -10.71
CA GLY A 145 20.34 -12.07 -11.32
C GLY A 145 19.00 -12.24 -10.59
N ASP A 146 18.12 -13.04 -11.18
CA ASP A 146 16.72 -13.21 -10.72
C ASP A 146 16.61 -13.85 -9.32
N THR A 147 17.53 -14.74 -8.94
CA THR A 147 17.54 -15.36 -7.61
C THR A 147 17.67 -14.31 -6.50
N SER A 148 18.55 -13.33 -6.70
CA SER A 148 18.78 -12.25 -5.73
C SER A 148 17.56 -11.35 -5.59
N VAL A 149 16.83 -11.12 -6.68
CA VAL A 149 15.56 -10.38 -6.68
C VAL A 149 14.49 -11.14 -5.87
N GLY A 150 14.45 -12.47 -5.98
CA GLY A 150 13.56 -13.34 -5.20
C GLY A 150 13.85 -13.27 -3.70
N LEU A 151 15.11 -13.42 -3.29
CA LEU A 151 15.56 -13.34 -1.89
C LEU A 151 15.24 -11.95 -1.30
N TYR A 152 15.61 -10.88 -2.00
CA TYR A 152 15.29 -9.51 -1.58
C TYR A 152 13.78 -9.27 -1.53
N GLY A 153 13.03 -9.83 -2.47
CA GLY A 153 11.57 -9.78 -2.50
C GLY A 153 10.94 -10.37 -1.24
N LEU A 154 11.43 -11.53 -0.78
CA LEU A 154 10.99 -12.15 0.46
C LEU A 154 11.39 -11.31 1.69
N ALA A 155 12.63 -10.81 1.72
CA ALA A 155 13.09 -9.91 2.78
C ALA A 155 12.20 -8.66 2.89
N LEU A 156 11.79 -8.08 1.77
CA LEU A 156 10.85 -6.96 1.72
C LEU A 156 9.45 -7.31 2.25
N ILE A 157 8.95 -8.53 1.98
CA ILE A 157 7.65 -8.97 2.52
C ILE A 157 7.70 -9.03 4.04
N ILE A 158 8.76 -9.64 4.59
CA ILE A 158 8.96 -9.75 6.04
C ILE A 158 9.21 -8.36 6.65
N GLY A 159 10.07 -7.55 6.03
CA GLY A 159 10.36 -6.19 6.47
C GLY A 159 9.13 -5.30 6.52
N LYS A 160 8.18 -5.48 5.58
CA LYS A 160 6.91 -4.74 5.58
C LYS A 160 6.01 -5.05 6.77
N LEU A 161 6.23 -6.11 7.54
CA LEU A 161 5.45 -6.37 8.76
C LEU A 161 5.54 -5.20 9.76
N ILE A 162 6.67 -4.48 9.77
CA ILE A 162 6.85 -3.32 10.64
C ILE A 162 5.94 -2.14 10.27
N THR A 163 5.46 -2.07 9.02
CA THR A 163 4.62 -0.95 8.57
C THR A 163 3.27 -0.93 9.25
N ILE A 164 2.78 -2.10 9.68
CA ILE A 164 1.51 -2.22 10.42
C ILE A 164 1.54 -1.34 11.68
N VAL A 165 2.65 -1.39 12.42
CA VAL A 165 2.81 -0.64 13.67
C VAL A 165 2.78 0.85 13.39
N PHE A 166 3.63 1.34 12.49
CA PHE A 166 3.68 2.78 12.24
C PHE A 166 2.44 3.30 11.52
N GLU A 167 1.77 2.52 10.66
CA GLU A 167 0.52 2.95 10.02
C GLU A 167 -0.61 3.08 11.03
N ALA A 168 -0.75 2.10 11.94
CA ALA A 168 -1.71 2.17 13.02
C ALA A 168 -1.44 3.38 13.92
N THR A 169 -0.17 3.58 14.31
CA THR A 169 0.22 4.74 15.11
C THR A 169 -0.03 6.05 14.38
N SER A 170 0.30 6.16 13.10
CA SER A 170 0.09 7.39 12.33
C SER A 170 -1.39 7.77 12.27
N LYS A 171 -2.26 6.79 11.96
CA LYS A 171 -3.70 7.02 11.87
C LYS A 171 -4.32 7.44 13.21
N ALA A 172 -3.80 6.92 14.33
CA ALA A 172 -4.28 7.26 15.67
C ALA A 172 -3.72 8.58 16.20
N ILE A 173 -2.41 8.82 16.02
CA ILE A 173 -1.70 9.93 16.67
C ILE A 173 -1.76 11.21 15.85
N PHE A 174 -1.71 11.16 14.51
CA PHE A 174 -1.60 12.38 13.69
C PHE A 174 -2.75 13.36 13.93
N PRO A 175 -4.04 12.94 13.92
CA PRO A 175 -5.14 13.87 14.16
C PRO A 175 -5.08 14.48 15.56
N ALA A 176 -4.76 13.67 16.57
CA ALA A 176 -4.67 14.11 17.96
C ALA A 176 -3.52 15.11 18.17
N VAL A 177 -2.40 14.94 17.46
CA VAL A 177 -1.27 15.87 17.50
C VAL A 177 -1.62 17.19 16.83
N MET A 178 -2.27 17.16 15.67
CA MET A 178 -2.70 18.38 14.96
C MET A 178 -3.62 19.24 15.81
N VAL A 179 -4.63 18.64 16.46
CA VAL A 179 -5.55 19.38 17.35
C VAL A 179 -4.80 20.08 18.49
N LYS A 180 -3.85 19.39 19.13
CA LYS A 180 -3.08 19.99 20.24
C LYS A 180 -2.15 21.11 19.80
N LEU A 181 -1.57 21.01 18.60
CA LEU A 181 -0.77 22.08 18.02
C LEU A 181 -1.61 23.33 17.75
N THR A 182 -2.86 23.15 17.29
CA THR A 182 -3.78 24.27 17.07
C THR A 182 -4.31 24.89 18.36
N GLU A 183 -4.52 24.12 19.42
CA GLU A 183 -5.01 24.62 20.72
C GLU A 183 -3.95 25.41 21.49
N ASN A 184 -2.74 24.85 21.60
CA ASN A 184 -1.62 25.50 22.26
C ASN A 184 -0.31 24.93 21.75
N TYR A 185 0.40 25.73 20.94
CA TYR A 185 1.63 25.31 20.30
C TYR A 185 2.69 24.81 21.29
N THR A 186 2.93 25.54 22.39
CA THR A 186 3.99 25.18 23.36
C THR A 186 3.72 23.88 24.11
N LEU A 187 2.47 23.68 24.55
CA LEU A 187 2.05 22.44 25.21
C LEU A 187 1.95 21.27 24.21
N GLY A 188 1.51 21.56 22.99
CA GLY A 188 1.46 20.63 21.87
C GLY A 188 2.86 20.09 21.55
N MET A 189 3.85 20.97 21.39
CA MET A 189 5.24 20.59 21.11
C MET A 189 5.86 19.72 22.20
N LYS A 190 5.70 20.09 23.48
CA LYS A 190 6.16 19.23 24.60
C LYS A 190 5.51 17.84 24.57
N LYS A 191 4.24 17.77 24.18
CA LYS A 191 3.54 16.48 24.06
C LYS A 191 4.07 15.66 22.88
N ILE A 192 4.38 16.30 21.76
CA ILE A 192 4.99 15.67 20.59
C ILE A 192 6.33 15.06 20.97
N GLU A 193 7.23 15.82 21.61
CA GLU A 193 8.54 15.32 22.02
C GLU A 193 8.43 14.04 22.88
N SER A 194 7.54 14.05 23.88
CA SER A 194 7.29 12.88 24.72
C SER A 194 6.72 11.69 23.93
N LEU A 195 5.83 11.94 22.97
CA LEU A 195 5.26 10.89 22.12
C LEU A 195 6.28 10.35 21.12
N THR A 196 7.15 11.19 20.56
CA THR A 196 8.18 10.81 19.61
C THR A 196 9.19 9.86 20.24
N VAL A 197 9.63 10.12 21.47
CA VAL A 197 10.54 9.20 22.19
C VAL A 197 9.89 7.83 22.40
N LYS A 198 8.64 7.79 22.86
CA LYS A 198 7.90 6.52 23.05
C LYS A 198 7.69 5.78 21.72
N TYR A 199 7.42 6.52 20.66
CA TYR A 199 7.22 5.96 19.34
C TYR A 199 8.51 5.38 18.75
N TYR A 200 9.65 6.06 18.90
CA TYR A 200 10.94 5.52 18.47
C TYR A 200 11.35 4.29 19.27
N ALA A 201 11.09 4.28 20.58
CA ALA A 201 11.26 3.08 21.39
C ALA A 201 10.38 1.92 20.91
N LEU A 202 9.10 2.19 20.59
CA LEU A 202 8.19 1.19 20.01
C LEU A 202 8.69 0.65 18.67
N ILE A 203 9.16 1.52 17.76
CA ILE A 203 9.75 1.10 16.49
C ILE A 203 10.95 0.20 16.75
N PHE A 204 11.87 0.61 17.63
CA PHE A 204 13.07 -0.15 17.93
C PHE A 204 12.73 -1.56 18.46
N ILE A 205 11.81 -1.65 19.43
CA ILE A 205 11.32 -2.93 19.95
C ILE A 205 10.73 -3.78 18.81
N THR A 206 9.95 -3.18 17.92
CA THR A 206 9.36 -3.89 16.78
C THR A 206 10.42 -4.40 15.80
N VAL A 207 11.46 -3.61 15.52
CA VAL A 207 12.61 -4.04 14.70
C VAL A 207 13.25 -5.28 15.30
N VAL A 208 13.57 -5.26 16.59
CA VAL A 208 14.21 -6.39 17.28
C VAL A 208 13.32 -7.64 17.22
N ILE A 209 12.01 -7.49 17.47
CA ILE A 209 11.05 -8.59 17.40
C ILE A 209 10.99 -9.19 16.00
N VAL A 210 10.85 -8.36 14.97
CA VAL A 210 10.73 -8.83 13.57
C VAL A 210 12.01 -9.55 13.13
N ILE A 211 13.19 -9.01 13.46
CA ILE A 211 14.47 -9.65 13.11
C ILE A 211 14.65 -10.97 13.87
N SER A 212 14.27 -11.02 15.15
CA SER A 212 14.42 -12.23 15.96
C SER A 212 13.50 -13.36 15.49
N ILE A 213 12.29 -13.02 15.02
CA ILE A 213 11.29 -13.98 14.54
C ILE A 213 11.48 -14.29 13.06
N SER A 214 12.27 -13.51 12.31
CA SER A 214 12.39 -13.67 10.87
C SER A 214 12.86 -15.04 10.40
N PRO A 215 13.83 -15.73 11.05
CA PRO A 215 14.24 -17.07 10.62
C PRO A 215 13.10 -18.09 10.69
N PHE A 216 12.27 -17.99 11.73
CA PHE A 216 11.08 -18.83 11.88
C PHE A 216 10.05 -18.56 10.78
N ILE A 217 9.82 -17.28 10.45
CA ILE A 217 8.90 -16.88 9.37
C ILE A 217 9.42 -17.39 8.01
N THR A 218 10.71 -17.23 7.73
CA THR A 218 11.32 -17.70 6.48
C THR A 218 11.19 -19.20 6.34
N MET A 219 11.42 -19.97 7.40
CA MET A 219 11.26 -21.43 7.41
C MET A 219 9.80 -21.86 7.23
N LEU A 220 8.84 -21.10 7.76
CA LEU A 220 7.42 -21.41 7.65
C LEU A 220 6.87 -21.14 6.25
N ILE A 221 7.33 -20.05 5.62
CA ILE A 221 6.75 -19.52 4.37
C ILE A 221 7.53 -19.99 3.13
N SER A 222 8.79 -20.37 3.29
CA SER A 222 9.70 -20.65 2.17
C SER A 222 10.47 -21.96 2.33
N ASN A 223 11.17 -22.35 1.27
CA ASN A 223 12.04 -23.53 1.24
C ASN A 223 13.51 -23.16 1.52
N GLU A 224 14.37 -24.18 1.60
CA GLU A 224 15.80 -24.02 1.91
C GLU A 224 16.53 -23.06 0.95
N ASN A 225 16.07 -22.94 -0.30
CA ASN A 225 16.67 -22.03 -1.29
C ASN A 225 16.53 -20.55 -0.88
N TYR A 226 15.63 -20.22 0.05
CA TYR A 226 15.46 -18.87 0.58
C TYR A 226 16.09 -18.67 1.96
N ALA A 227 16.81 -19.66 2.51
CA ALA A 227 17.43 -19.55 3.84
C ALA A 227 18.40 -18.36 3.93
N SER A 228 19.12 -18.06 2.85
CA SER A 228 20.02 -16.89 2.74
C SER A 228 19.30 -15.55 2.84
N THR A 229 17.98 -15.51 2.70
CA THR A 229 17.17 -14.29 2.94
C THR A 229 17.36 -13.76 4.36
N ASN A 230 17.60 -14.64 5.34
CA ASN A 230 17.75 -14.25 6.75
C ASN A 230 18.93 -13.30 7.00
N GLU A 231 19.96 -13.33 6.15
CA GLU A 231 21.09 -12.41 6.23
C GLU A 231 20.72 -10.99 5.74
N VAL A 232 19.75 -10.90 4.83
CA VAL A 232 19.31 -9.64 4.19
C VAL A 232 18.23 -8.94 5.01
N ILE A 233 17.39 -9.70 5.72
CA ILE A 233 16.23 -9.17 6.47
C ILE A 233 16.61 -8.03 7.45
N PRO A 234 17.67 -8.12 8.28
CA PRO A 234 18.02 -7.05 9.21
C PRO A 234 18.20 -5.70 8.53
N PHE A 235 18.92 -5.66 7.41
CA PHE A 235 19.17 -4.44 6.65
C PHE A 235 17.88 -3.85 6.09
N VAL A 236 17.00 -4.71 5.54
CA VAL A 236 15.71 -4.30 4.98
C VAL A 236 14.77 -3.77 6.07
N VAL A 237 14.67 -4.47 7.21
CA VAL A 237 13.81 -4.06 8.34
C VAL A 237 14.26 -2.70 8.87
N ILE A 238 15.57 -2.49 9.04
CA ILE A 238 16.11 -1.20 9.51
C ILE A 238 15.79 -0.09 8.50
N GLY A 239 16.02 -0.33 7.20
CA GLY A 239 15.70 0.65 6.16
C GLY A 239 14.22 1.06 6.15
N ILE A 240 13.31 0.10 6.27
CA ILE A 240 11.87 0.38 6.35
C ILE A 240 11.51 1.11 7.66
N ALA A 241 12.16 0.76 8.78
CA ALA A 241 11.95 1.41 10.07
C ALA A 241 12.30 2.91 10.03
N MET A 242 13.34 3.31 9.29
CA MET A 242 13.68 4.72 9.09
C MET A 242 12.55 5.51 8.44
N GLY A 243 11.84 4.90 7.48
CA GLY A 243 10.62 5.50 6.89
C GLY A 243 9.51 5.73 7.91
N GLY A 244 9.41 4.85 8.91
CA GLY A 244 8.51 5.01 10.05
C GLY A 244 8.91 6.16 10.98
N MET A 245 10.20 6.38 11.20
CA MET A 245 10.72 7.45 12.07
C MET A 245 10.48 8.85 11.50
N TYR A 246 10.60 9.02 10.18
CA TYR A 246 10.37 10.30 9.48
C TYR A 246 8.95 10.89 9.67
N LYS A 247 7.98 10.06 10.07
CA LYS A 247 6.57 10.45 10.18
C LYS A 247 6.29 11.57 11.18
N PHE A 248 6.92 11.58 12.35
CA PHE A 248 6.70 12.63 13.36
C PHE A 248 7.24 14.00 12.93
N PRO A 249 8.48 14.11 12.42
CA PRO A 249 8.97 15.35 11.82
C PRO A 249 8.05 15.87 10.70
N SER A 250 7.57 14.97 9.83
CA SER A 250 6.66 15.31 8.73
C SER A 250 5.35 15.96 9.22
N VAL A 251 4.80 15.49 10.35
CA VAL A 251 3.60 16.07 10.98
C VAL A 251 3.86 17.51 11.42
N VAL A 252 4.99 17.78 12.08
CA VAL A 252 5.36 19.14 12.51
C VAL A 252 5.55 20.06 11.29
N LEU A 253 6.26 19.59 10.26
CA LEU A 253 6.45 20.32 9.00
C LEU A 253 5.11 20.61 8.31
N SER A 254 4.17 19.67 8.32
CA SER A 254 2.86 19.83 7.71
C SER A 254 1.98 20.86 8.43
N TYR A 255 2.21 21.13 9.72
CA TYR A 255 1.51 22.19 10.45
C TYR A 255 1.95 23.60 10.02
N HIS A 256 3.21 23.74 9.58
CA HIS A 256 3.78 25.01 9.15
C HIS A 256 3.59 25.31 7.65
N LYS A 257 2.97 24.39 6.89
CA LYS A 257 2.59 24.57 5.49
C LYS A 257 1.15 25.04 5.38
#